data_AF-A0A2C6A7N1-F1
#
_entry.id   AF-A0A2C6A7N1-F1
#
_cell.length_a   1.000
_cell.length_b   1.000
_cell.length_c   1.000
_cell.angle_alpha   90.00
_cell.angle_beta   90.00
_cell.angle_gamma   90.00
#
_symmetry.space_group_name_H-M   'P 1'
#
loop_
_entity.id
_entity.type
_entity.pdbx_description
1 polymer ?
#
loop_
_entity_poly.entity_id
_entity_poly.type
_entity_poly.pdbx_seq_one_letter_code
_entity_poly.pdbx_strand_id
1 'polypeptide(L)'
;MDDSEQAQAYDQVTNRPHEAKLSHELMGGAAAFAAAREYEKHVAKNGHPDKHAKAKELCAGFIGAFVDREVESKGLDYIDREKVKRHAERHAEEQLENEGRW
;
A
#
# COMPACT_ATOMS: atom_id res chain seq x y z
N MET A 1 -15.10 7.68 7.17
CA MET A 1 -13.66 7.93 7.02
C MET A 1 -12.99 6.76 7.70
N ASP A 2 -12.14 6.04 6.99
CA ASP A 2 -11.41 4.93 7.58
C ASP A 2 -10.31 5.57 8.45
N ASP A 3 -10.51 5.62 9.77
CA ASP A 3 -9.61 6.29 10.73
C ASP A 3 -8.40 5.40 11.08
N SER A 4 -8.08 4.42 10.24
CA SER A 4 -6.94 3.53 10.43
C SER A 4 -5.60 4.26 10.32
N GLU A 5 -4.58 3.75 11.02
CA GLU A 5 -3.21 4.30 10.98
C GLU A 5 -2.67 4.31 9.55
N GLN A 6 -3.06 3.33 8.72
CA GLN A 6 -2.68 3.22 7.32
C GLN A 6 -3.34 4.30 6.45
N ALA A 7 -4.58 4.71 6.74
CA ALA A 7 -5.24 5.82 6.08
C ALA A 7 -4.58 7.17 6.41
N GLN A 8 -4.21 7.37 7.67
CA GLN A 8 -3.43 8.54 8.11
C GLN A 8 -2.04 8.55 7.48
N ALA A 9 -1.40 7.39 7.36
CA ALA A 9 -0.12 7.24 6.69
C ALA A 9 -0.24 7.62 5.21
N TYR A 10 -1.28 7.15 4.52
CA TYR A 10 -1.55 7.53 3.14
C TYR A 10 -1.71 9.03 2.95
N ASP A 11 -2.50 9.70 3.80
CA ASP A 11 -2.68 11.15 3.74
C ASP A 11 -1.36 11.90 3.94
N GLN A 12 -0.58 11.49 4.95
CA GLN A 12 0.73 12.10 5.23
C GLN A 12 1.73 11.89 4.10
N VAL A 13 1.78 10.70 3.49
CA VAL A 13 2.69 10.42 2.38
C VAL A 13 2.27 11.22 1.16
N THR A 14 1.00 11.21 0.79
CA THR A 14 0.51 11.82 -0.46
C THR A 14 0.53 13.36 -0.41
N ASN A 15 0.10 13.97 0.69
CA ASN A 15 -0.06 15.43 0.79
C ASN A 15 1.20 16.18 1.22
N ARG A 16 2.26 15.49 1.68
CA ARG A 16 3.50 16.17 2.09
C ARG A 16 4.33 16.68 0.91
N PRO A 17 5.03 17.82 1.06
CA PRO A 17 5.96 18.33 0.06
C PRO A 17 7.13 17.37 -0.16
N HIS A 18 7.76 17.47 -1.33
CA HIS A 18 8.82 16.58 -1.84
C HIS A 18 10.13 16.56 -1.02
N GLU A 19 10.26 17.40 0.02
CA GLU A 19 11.46 17.43 0.89
C GLU A 19 11.19 16.88 2.30
N ALA A 20 9.97 16.42 2.59
CA ALA A 20 9.63 15.92 3.91
C ALA A 20 10.24 14.53 4.13
N LYS A 21 11.00 14.36 5.23
CA LYS A 21 11.48 13.04 5.65
C LYS A 21 10.30 12.17 6.11
N LEU A 22 9.96 11.16 5.32
CA LEU A 22 9.04 10.07 5.62
C LEU A 22 9.82 8.86 6.17
N SER A 23 9.24 8.07 7.08
CA SER A 23 9.85 6.81 7.53
C SER A 23 9.44 5.64 6.63
N HIS A 24 10.20 4.54 6.67
CA HIS A 24 9.84 3.30 5.95
C HIS A 24 8.49 2.75 6.36
N GLU A 25 8.16 2.83 7.64
CA GLU A 25 6.90 2.31 8.19
C GLU A 25 5.72 3.19 7.76
N LEU A 26 5.89 4.52 7.77
CA LEU A 26 4.89 5.45 7.27
C LEU A 26 4.63 5.24 5.77
N MET A 27 5.69 5.06 4.98
CA MET A 27 5.57 4.70 3.56
C MET A 27 4.93 3.33 3.37
N GLY A 28 5.24 2.36 4.24
CA GLY A 28 4.70 1.01 4.19
C GLY A 28 3.20 0.99 4.46
N GLY A 29 2.74 1.67 5.52
CA GLY A 29 1.32 1.83 5.83
C GLY A 29 0.55 2.54 4.72
N ALA A 30 1.12 3.62 4.17
CA ALA A 30 0.53 4.33 3.03
C ALA A 30 0.37 3.44 1.80
N ALA A 31 1.39 2.64 1.49
CA ALA A 31 1.37 1.73 0.35
C ALA A 31 0.36 0.58 0.55
N ALA A 32 0.27 0.03 1.76
CA ALA A 32 -0.74 -0.98 2.10
C ALA A 32 -2.16 -0.44 1.92
N PHE A 33 -2.45 0.76 2.43
CA PHE A 33 -3.75 1.40 2.27
C PHE A 33 -4.09 1.69 0.80
N ALA A 34 -3.13 2.24 0.04
CA ALA A 34 -3.31 2.48 -1.38
C ALA A 34 -3.65 1.17 -2.12
N ALA A 35 -2.92 0.10 -1.81
CA ALA A 35 -3.14 -1.20 -2.43
C ALA A 35 -4.48 -1.82 -2.05
N ALA A 36 -4.91 -1.73 -0.79
CA ALA A 36 -6.22 -2.18 -0.36
C ALA A 36 -7.33 -1.46 -1.15
N ARG A 37 -7.25 -0.13 -1.30
CA ARG A 37 -8.22 0.64 -2.09
C ARG A 37 -8.25 0.25 -3.57
N GLU A 38 -7.10 0.04 -4.19
CA GLU A 38 -7.04 -0.40 -5.59
C GLU A 38 -7.52 -1.84 -5.76
N TYR A 39 -7.26 -2.71 -4.78
CA TYR A 39 -7.80 -4.06 -4.74
C TYR A 39 -9.33 -4.06 -4.62
N GLU A 40 -9.91 -3.25 -3.73
CA GLU A 40 -11.35 -3.11 -3.61
C GLU A 40 -11.99 -2.60 -4.91
N LYS A 41 -11.37 -1.63 -5.60
CA LYS A 41 -11.82 -1.17 -6.92
C LYS A 41 -11.75 -2.30 -7.95
N HIS A 42 -10.67 -3.09 -7.94
CA HIS A 42 -10.54 -4.25 -8.81
C HIS A 42 -11.67 -5.25 -8.56
N VAL A 43 -11.95 -5.57 -7.30
CA VAL A 43 -13.01 -6.49 -6.89
C VAL A 43 -14.40 -5.96 -7.29
N ALA A 44 -14.67 -4.68 -7.07
CA ALA A 44 -15.94 -4.06 -7.46
C ALA A 44 -16.18 -4.12 -8.98
N LYS A 45 -15.12 -4.11 -9.79
CA LYS A 45 -15.19 -4.14 -11.25
C LYS A 45 -15.20 -5.55 -11.83
N ASN A 46 -14.40 -6.46 -11.26
CA ASN A 46 -14.10 -7.77 -11.85
C ASN A 46 -14.58 -8.96 -11.01
N GLY A 47 -15.08 -8.72 -9.79
CA GLY A 47 -15.33 -9.75 -8.80
C GLY A 47 -14.09 -10.11 -7.99
N HIS A 48 -14.27 -10.93 -6.96
CA HIS A 48 -13.15 -11.44 -6.17
C HIS A 48 -12.30 -12.39 -7.01
N PRO A 49 -10.96 -12.33 -6.91
CA PRO A 49 -10.10 -13.31 -7.56
C PRO A 49 -10.34 -14.71 -6.95
N ASP A 50 -10.39 -15.73 -7.80
CA ASP A 50 -10.68 -17.12 -7.39
C ASP A 50 -9.61 -17.76 -6.50
N LYS A 51 -8.43 -17.13 -6.37
CA LYS A 51 -7.27 -17.68 -5.69
C LYS A 51 -6.62 -16.65 -4.78
N HIS A 52 -6.33 -17.07 -3.55
CA HIS A 52 -5.57 -16.33 -2.55
C HIS A 52 -4.25 -15.75 -3.11
N ALA A 53 -3.49 -16.57 -3.85
CA ALA A 53 -2.25 -16.13 -4.49
C ALA A 53 -2.46 -14.97 -5.48
N LYS A 54 -3.62 -14.91 -6.14
CA LYS A 54 -3.92 -13.86 -7.11
C LYS A 54 -4.25 -12.52 -6.44
N ALA A 55 -4.95 -12.55 -5.31
CA ALA A 55 -5.17 -11.33 -4.52
C ALA A 55 -3.84 -10.78 -3.98
N LYS A 56 -2.94 -11.65 -3.48
CA LYS A 56 -1.60 -11.24 -3.02
C LYS A 56 -0.78 -10.61 -4.15
N GLU A 57 -0.78 -11.23 -5.33
CA GLU A 57 -0.09 -10.68 -6.52
C GLU A 57 -0.62 -9.29 -6.91
N LEU A 58 -1.95 -9.10 -6.89
CA LEU A 58 -2.56 -7.80 -7.16
C LEU A 58 -2.13 -6.75 -6.13
N CYS A 59 -2.22 -7.07 -4.84
CA CYS A 59 -1.80 -6.16 -3.78
C CYS A 59 -0.31 -5.81 -3.90
N ALA A 60 0.58 -6.79 -4.10
CA ALA A 60 2.01 -6.57 -4.30
C ALA A 60 2.28 -5.66 -5.51
N GLY A 61 1.54 -5.86 -6.61
CA GLY A 61 1.61 -4.98 -7.79
C GLY A 61 1.22 -3.53 -7.48
N PHE A 62 0.12 -3.31 -6.74
CA PHE A 62 -0.31 -1.98 -6.35
C PHE A 62 0.65 -1.31 -5.35
N ILE A 63 1.17 -2.08 -4.38
CA ILE A 63 2.20 -1.63 -3.44
C ILE A 63 3.43 -1.16 -4.21
N GLY A 64 3.95 -1.99 -5.12
CA GLY A 64 5.12 -1.67 -5.92
C GLY A 64 4.94 -0.37 -6.69
N ALA A 65 3.82 -0.25 -7.40
CA ALA A 65 3.50 0.95 -8.18
C ALA A 65 3.37 2.22 -7.31
N PHE A 66 2.77 2.12 -6.13
CA PHE A 66 2.66 3.25 -5.21
C PHE A 66 4.03 3.66 -4.67
N VAL A 67 4.82 2.71 -4.14
CA VAL A 67 6.14 2.99 -3.56
C VAL A 67 7.07 3.60 -4.59
N ASP A 68 7.15 3.04 -5.79
CA ASP A 68 8.05 3.54 -6.84
C ASP A 68 7.66 4.98 -7.24
N ARG A 69 6.36 5.25 -7.43
CA ARG A 69 5.86 6.61 -7.74
C ARG A 69 6.19 7.63 -6.65
N GLU A 70 5.92 7.31 -5.39
CA GLU A 70 6.13 8.27 -4.29
C GLU A 70 7.62 8.51 -4.03
N VAL A 71 8.46 7.48 -4.14
CA VAL A 71 9.92 7.63 -3.99
C VAL A 71 10.51 8.47 -5.12
N GLU A 72 10.10 8.23 -6.37
CA GLU A 72 10.59 8.98 -7.53
C GLU A 72 10.12 10.44 -7.53
N SER A 73 8.85 10.69 -7.21
CA SER A 73 8.29 12.05 -7.21
C SER A 73 8.74 12.91 -6.03
N LYS A 74 9.09 12.29 -4.89
CA LYS A 74 9.50 12.99 -3.66
C LYS A 74 10.99 12.85 -3.34
N GLY A 75 11.81 12.34 -4.27
CA GLY A 75 13.27 12.27 -4.10
C GLY A 75 13.72 11.56 -2.82
N LEU A 76 13.03 10.46 -2.44
CA LEU A 76 13.25 9.77 -1.17
C LEU A 76 14.42 8.78 -1.25
N ASP A 77 15.60 9.22 -1.69
CA ASP A 77 16.76 8.35 -1.97
C ASP A 77 17.28 7.58 -0.75
N TYR A 78 16.94 8.05 0.46
CA TYR A 78 17.29 7.39 1.71
C TYR A 78 16.34 6.23 2.08
N ILE A 79 15.22 6.08 1.38
CA ILE A 79 14.25 4.99 1.58
C ILE A 79 14.67 3.76 0.79
N ASP A 80 15.05 2.71 1.50
CA ASP A 80 14.99 1.33 1.01
C ASP A 80 13.56 0.93 0.58
N ARG A 81 13.32 0.94 -0.74
CA ARG A 81 12.04 0.58 -1.35
C ARG A 81 11.62 -0.85 -1.03
N GLU A 82 12.56 -1.78 -0.98
CA GLU A 82 12.28 -3.20 -0.72
C GLU A 82 11.77 -3.39 0.71
N LYS A 83 12.37 -2.67 1.67
CA LYS A 83 11.89 -2.66 3.06
C LYS A 83 10.47 -2.10 3.16
N VAL A 84 10.14 -1.04 2.41
CA VAL A 84 8.78 -0.49 2.35
C VAL A 84 7.80 -1.49 1.76
N LYS A 85 8.13 -2.08 0.60
CA LYS A 85 7.29 -3.05 -0.11
C LYS A 85 6.96 -4.24 0.80
N ARG A 86 7.97 -4.84 1.45
CA ARG A 86 7.76 -5.94 2.41
C ARG A 86 6.90 -5.55 3.61
N HIS A 87 7.07 -4.33 4.13
CA HIS A 87 6.26 -3.85 5.24
C HIS A 87 4.79 -3.71 4.80
N ALA A 88 4.56 -3.12 3.64
CA ALA A 88 3.22 -2.94 3.07
C ALA A 88 2.55 -4.27 2.73
N GLU A 89 3.31 -5.22 2.18
CA GLU A 89 2.82 -6.56 1.82
C GLU A 89 2.31 -7.28 3.06
N ARG A 90 3.08 -7.29 4.17
CA ARG A 90 2.63 -7.89 5.43
C ARG A 90 1.30 -7.30 5.92
N HIS A 91 1.15 -5.98 5.88
CA HIS A 91 -0.12 -5.36 6.26
C HIS A 91 -1.27 -5.70 5.32
N ALA A 92 -1.03 -5.74 4.01
CA ALA A 92 -2.05 -6.14 3.05
C ALA A 92 -2.46 -7.60 3.24
N GLU A 93 -1.52 -8.49 3.56
CA GLU A 93 -1.81 -9.88 3.89
C GLU A 93 -2.65 -9.99 5.17
N GLU A 94 -2.25 -9.32 6.25
CA GLU A 94 -3.01 -9.27 7.51
C GLU A 94 -4.43 -8.73 7.32
N GLN A 95 -4.61 -7.68 6.51
CA GLN A 95 -5.94 -7.13 6.24
C GLN A 95 -6.81 -8.11 5.47
N LEU A 96 -6.29 -8.69 4.40
CA LEU A 96 -7.05 -9.65 3.62
C LEU A 96 -7.45 -10.84 4.52
N GLU A 97 -6.53 -11.37 5.35
CA GLU A 97 -6.78 -12.42 6.37
C GLU A 97 -7.92 -12.07 7.32
N ASN A 98 -7.93 -10.85 7.84
CA ASN A 98 -8.96 -10.40 8.78
C ASN A 98 -10.34 -10.18 8.15
N GLU A 99 -10.41 -9.71 6.90
CA GLU A 99 -11.67 -9.39 6.25
C GLU A 99 -12.42 -10.61 5.71
N GLY A 100 -11.81 -11.81 5.78
CA GLY A 100 -12.39 -13.01 5.19
C GLY A 100 -12.66 -12.86 3.69
N ARG A 101 -11.95 -11.93 3.00
CA ARG A 101 -12.02 -11.74 1.55
C ARG A 101 -11.16 -12.78 0.83
N TRP A 102 -11.38 -14.01 1.25
CA TRP A 102 -10.77 -15.24 0.78
C TRP A 102 -11.87 -16.29 0.62
#